data_AF-A0A101QMK1-F1
#
_entry.id   AF-A0A101QMK1-F1
#
_cell.length_a   1.000
_cell.length_b   1.000
_cell.length_c   1.000
_cell.angle_alpha   90.00
_cell.angle_beta   90.00
_cell.angle_gamma   90.00
#
_symmetry.space_group_name_H-M   'P 1'
#
loop_
_entity.id
_entity.type
_entity.pdbx_description
1 polymer ?
#
loop_
_entity_poly.entity_id
_entity_poly.type
_entity_poly.pdbx_seq_one_letter_code
_entity_poly.pdbx_strand_id
1 'polypeptide(L)'
;MDDRSIFFPEDFPRGLVLLVTREAKAVCARCPVIEACLQAALDRPEPNGVWGGLDKDERRAFRRRQQRRHRRNRRKQGGGDGSAARAGAG
;
A
#
# COMPACT_ATOMS: atom_id res chain seq x y z
N MET A 1 -25.26 -16.80 3.60
CA MET A 1 -25.06 -15.64 2.70
C MET A 1 -23.57 -15.33 2.73
N ASP A 2 -22.81 -15.94 1.84
CA ASP A 2 -21.41 -15.56 1.61
C ASP A 2 -21.42 -14.23 0.89
N ASP A 3 -21.47 -13.15 1.66
CA ASP A 3 -21.44 -11.78 1.13
C ASP A 3 -20.01 -11.41 0.71
N ARG A 4 -19.49 -12.15 -0.27
CA ARG A 4 -18.22 -11.82 -0.92
C ARG A 4 -18.32 -10.50 -1.69
N SER A 5 -19.56 -10.04 -1.97
CA SER A 5 -19.82 -8.77 -2.62
C SER A 5 -19.42 -7.58 -1.76
N ILE A 6 -19.44 -7.71 -0.42
CA ILE A 6 -19.00 -6.64 0.49
C ILE A 6 -17.58 -6.14 0.21
N PHE A 7 -16.70 -7.01 -0.29
CA PHE A 7 -15.32 -6.65 -0.64
C PHE A 7 -15.21 -5.91 -1.98
N PHE A 8 -16.31 -5.67 -2.68
CA PHE A 8 -16.41 -4.90 -3.92
C PHE A 8 -17.44 -3.76 -3.76
N PRO A 9 -17.14 -2.72 -2.96
CA PRO A 9 -18.09 -1.64 -2.66
C PRO A 9 -18.56 -0.87 -3.90
N GLU A 10 -17.80 -0.91 -5.00
CA GLU A 10 -18.17 -0.29 -6.27
C GLU A 10 -19.40 -0.91 -6.93
N ASP A 11 -19.75 -2.14 -6.55
CA ASP A 11 -20.94 -2.84 -7.04
C ASP A 11 -22.23 -2.38 -6.31
N PHE A 12 -22.09 -1.56 -5.26
CA PHE A 12 -23.22 -1.04 -4.48
C PHE A 12 -23.65 0.36 -4.96
N PRO A 13 -24.91 0.76 -4.72
CA PRO A 13 -25.37 2.12 -4.97
C PRO A 13 -24.47 3.16 -4.33
N ARG A 14 -24.23 4.29 -5.02
CA ARG A 14 -23.31 5.37 -4.58
C ARG A 14 -23.51 5.81 -3.13
N GLY A 15 -24.75 5.84 -2.63
CA GLY A 15 -25.06 6.20 -1.24
C GLY A 15 -24.60 5.18 -0.17
N LEU A 16 -24.29 3.95 -0.57
CA LEU A 16 -23.88 2.86 0.32
C LEU A 16 -22.37 2.54 0.24
N VAL A 17 -21.68 2.99 -0.81
CA VAL A 17 -20.26 2.68 -1.05
C VAL A 17 -19.38 2.90 0.19
N LEU A 18 -19.55 4.03 0.89
CA LEU A 18 -18.76 4.34 2.08
C LEU A 18 -19.06 3.40 3.26
N LEU A 19 -20.34 3.06 3.47
CA LEU A 19 -20.77 2.15 4.51
C LEU A 19 -20.22 0.74 4.27
N VAL A 20 -20.40 0.25 3.04
CA VAL A 20 -19.94 -1.09 2.61
C VAL A 20 -18.43 -1.17 2.66
N THR A 21 -17.71 -0.13 2.20
CA THR A 21 -16.24 -0.06 2.32
C THR A 21 -15.79 -0.18 3.77
N ARG A 22 -16.46 0.51 4.70
CA ARG A 22 -16.14 0.44 6.12
C ARG A 22 -16.37 -0.95 6.68
N GLU A 23 -17.48 -1.60 6.31
CA GLU A 23 -17.81 -2.94 6.78
C GLU A 23 -16.79 -3.97 6.24
N ALA A 24 -16.46 -3.92 4.95
CA ALA A 24 -15.43 -4.76 4.35
C ALA A 24 -14.08 -4.62 5.06
N LYS A 25 -13.67 -3.39 5.39
CA LYS A 25 -12.44 -3.12 6.14
C LYS A 25 -12.50 -3.68 7.56
N ALA A 26 -13.66 -3.61 8.23
CA ALA A 26 -13.86 -4.18 9.56
C ALA A 26 -13.71 -5.71 9.55
N VAL A 27 -14.20 -6.37 8.50
CA VAL A 27 -13.98 -7.80 8.29
C VAL A 27 -12.51 -8.09 8.01
N CYS A 28 -11.86 -7.34 7.11
CA CYS A 28 -10.43 -7.51 6.81
C CYS A 28 -9.55 -7.39 8.05
N ALA A 29 -9.86 -6.48 8.99
CA ALA A 29 -9.05 -6.25 10.19
C ALA A 29 -8.93 -7.47 11.11
N ARG A 30 -9.82 -8.46 10.96
CA ARG A 30 -9.81 -9.72 11.71
C ARG A 30 -9.25 -10.89 10.91
N CYS A 31 -8.82 -10.66 9.67
CA CYS A 31 -8.36 -11.69 8.76
C CYS A 31 -6.89 -12.06 9.05
N PRO A 32 -6.57 -13.33 9.33
CA PRO A 32 -5.21 -13.75 9.67
C PRO A 32 -4.22 -13.62 8.50
N VAL A 33 -4.72 -13.51 7.27
CA VAL A 33 -3.90 -13.39 6.05
C VAL A 33 -3.94 -11.97 5.46
N ILE A 34 -4.31 -10.96 6.26
CA ILE A 34 -4.44 -9.56 5.79
C ILE A 34 -3.18 -9.05 5.08
N GLU A 35 -1.99 -9.37 5.61
CA GLU A 35 -0.71 -8.95 5.04
C GLU A 35 -0.41 -9.65 3.71
N ALA A 36 -0.58 -10.96 3.66
CA ALA A 36 -0.40 -11.75 2.43
C ALA A 36 -1.41 -11.33 1.34
N CYS A 37 -2.65 -11.04 1.74
CA CYS A 37 -3.70 -10.51 0.86
C CYS A 37 -3.32 -9.13 0.30
N LEU A 38 -2.83 -8.23 1.15
CA LEU A 38 -2.36 -6.91 0.70
C LEU A 38 -1.20 -7.07 -0.28
N GLN A 39 -0.21 -7.90 0.05
CA GLN A 39 0.96 -8.12 -0.79
C GLN A 39 0.56 -8.65 -2.17
N ALA A 40 -0.32 -9.66 -2.22
CA ALA A 40 -0.85 -10.18 -3.48
C ALA A 40 -1.55 -9.09 -4.33
N ALA A 41 -2.33 -8.19 -3.70
CA ALA A 41 -3.01 -7.08 -4.38
C ALA A 41 -2.08 -5.91 -4.78
N LEU A 42 -0.86 -5.87 -4.22
CA LEU A 42 0.18 -4.95 -4.65
C LEU A 42 0.97 -5.52 -5.84
N ASP A 43 1.26 -6.82 -5.82
CA ASP A 43 2.01 -7.53 -6.87
C ASP A 43 1.17 -7.73 -8.14
N ARG A 44 -0.11 -8.07 -7.97
CA ARG A 44 -1.13 -8.10 -9.03
C ARG A 44 -2.17 -7.02 -8.73
N PRO A 45 -2.02 -5.81 -9.31
CA PRO A 45 -2.89 -4.69 -9.03
C PRO A 45 -4.37 -4.94 -9.33
N GLU A 46 -5.12 -5.40 -8.34
CA GLU A 46 -6.57 -5.51 -8.46
C GLU A 46 -7.20 -4.12 -8.63
N PRO A 47 -8.05 -3.92 -9.65
CA PRO A 47 -8.50 -2.59 -10.06
C PRO A 47 -9.51 -1.98 -9.10
N ASN A 48 -10.30 -2.80 -8.40
CA ASN A 48 -11.42 -2.40 -7.55
C ASN A 48 -11.42 -3.20 -6.22
N GLY A 49 -12.33 -2.87 -5.32
CA GLY A 49 -12.59 -3.60 -4.09
C GLY A 49 -11.61 -3.34 -2.95
N VAL A 50 -11.88 -3.97 -1.81
CA VAL A 50 -11.10 -3.93 -0.57
C VAL A 50 -10.23 -5.17 -0.47
N TRP A 51 -8.91 -4.97 -0.45
CA TRP A 51 -7.92 -6.05 -0.40
C TRP A 51 -6.89 -5.73 0.69
N GLY A 52 -6.67 -6.68 1.60
CA GLY A 52 -5.73 -6.49 2.70
C GLY A 52 -6.05 -5.27 3.57
N GLY A 53 -7.34 -4.97 3.76
CA GLY A 53 -7.83 -3.83 4.55
C GLY A 53 -7.74 -2.48 3.84
N LEU A 54 -7.33 -2.42 2.57
CA LEU A 54 -7.24 -1.18 1.81
C LEU A 54 -8.18 -1.18 0.61
N ASP A 55 -8.88 -0.06 0.40
CA ASP A 55 -9.58 0.19 -0.86
C ASP A 55 -8.60 0.52 -2.00
N LYS A 56 -9.12 0.66 -3.22
CA LYS A 56 -8.35 0.98 -4.42
C LYS A 56 -7.45 2.21 -4.25
N ASP A 57 -7.99 3.31 -3.73
CA ASP A 57 -7.29 4.58 -3.63
C ASP A 57 -6.22 4.55 -2.54
N GLU A 58 -6.52 3.89 -1.42
CA GLU A 58 -5.59 3.62 -0.34
C GLU A 58 -4.44 2.73 -0.79
N ARG A 59 -4.71 1.65 -1.56
CA ARG A 59 -3.67 0.82 -2.17
C ARG A 59 -2.78 1.64 -3.09
N ARG A 60 -3.39 2.51 -3.91
CA ARG A 60 -2.63 3.43 -4.78
C ARG A 60 -1.74 4.36 -3.96
N ALA A 61 -2.25 4.91 -2.86
CA ALA A 61 -1.49 5.77 -1.95
C ALA A 61 -0.37 5.00 -1.24
N PHE A 62 -0.61 3.76 -0.83
CA PHE A 62 0.38 2.89 -0.22
C PHE A 62 1.58 2.67 -1.15
N ARG A 63 1.34 2.31 -2.41
CA ARG A 63 2.43 2.14 -3.40
C ARG A 63 3.25 3.41 -3.59
N ARG A 64 2.58 4.58 -3.71
CA ARG A 64 3.27 5.87 -3.83
C ARG A 64 4.17 6.15 -2.62
N ARG A 65 3.71 5.84 -1.40
CA ARG A 65 4.52 5.99 -0.17
C ARG A 65 5.73 5.06 -0.19
N GLN A 66 5.56 3.79 -0.57
CA GLN A 66 6.67 2.84 -0.65
C GLN A 66 7.73 3.27 -1.66
N GLN A 67 7.32 3.71 -2.85
CA GLN A 67 8.24 4.23 -3.86
C GLN A 67 9.03 5.45 -3.36
N ARG A 68 8.38 6.38 -2.65
CA ARG A 68 9.04 7.54 -2.04
C ARG A 68 10.05 7.13 -0.97
N ARG A 69 9.72 6.15 -0.13
CA ARG A 69 10.63 5.60 0.89
C ARG A 69 11.84 4.95 0.25
N HIS A 70 11.64 4.14 -0.80
CA HIS A 70 12.73 3.51 -1.54
C HIS A 70 13.67 4.54 -2.18
N ARG A 71 13.12 5.57 -2.84
CA ARG A 71 13.90 6.69 -3.38
C ARG A 71 14.71 7.43 -2.31
N ARG A 72 14.10 7.72 -1.15
CA ARG A 72 14.78 8.37 -0.03
C ARG A 72 15.92 7.50 0.53
N ASN A 73 15.69 6.19 0.65
CA ASN A 73 16.70 5.26 1.13
C ASN A 73 17.90 5.20 0.18
N ARG A 74 17.64 5.10 -1.13
CA ARG A 74 18.69 5.14 -2.16
C ARG A 74 19.53 6.42 -2.09
N ARG A 75 18.90 7.59 -1.89
CA ARG A 75 19.61 8.87 -1.73
C ARG A 75 20.48 8.92 -0.48
N LYS A 76 20.05 8.30 0.63
CA LYS A 76 20.87 8.22 1.86
C LYS A 76 22.09 7.32 1.70
N GLN A 77 21.97 6.25 0.92
CA GLN A 77 23.06 5.27 0.73
C GLN A 77 24.13 5.75 -0.26
N GLY A 78 23.79 6.60 -1.23
CA GLY A 78 24.72 7.13 -2.23
C GLY A 78 25.35 8.50 -1.90
N GLY A 79 25.53 8.85 -0.63
CA GLY A 79 26.04 10.15 -0.19
C GLY A 79 27.15 10.09 0.85
N GLY A 80 27.92 8.98 0.90
CA GLY A 80 28.83 8.64 1.99
C GLY A 80 30.32 8.62 1.63
N ASP A 81 30.74 9.33 0.57
CA ASP A 81 32.08 9.19 0.02
C ASP A 81 32.54 10.51 -0.61
N GLY A 82 32.93 11.45 0.27
CA GLY A 82 33.43 12.77 -0.09
C GLY A 82 34.46 13.35 0.89
N SER A 83 35.17 12.50 1.65
CA SER A 83 36.26 12.95 2.52
C SER A 83 37.43 11.97 2.46
N ALA A 84 38.20 12.06 1.37
CA ALA A 84 39.60 11.63 1.36
C ALA A 84 40.36 12.46 0.32
N ALA A 85 41.60 12.80 0.68
CA ALA A 85 42.65 13.43 -0.14
C ALA A 85 42.59 14.95 -0.32
N ARG A 86 43.27 15.64 0.60
CA ARG A 86 44.60 16.21 0.29
C ARG A 86 45.32 16.69 1.55
N ALA A 87 46.12 15.80 2.12
CA ALA A 87 47.19 16.14 3.05
C ALA A 87 48.52 16.00 2.30
N GLY A 88 49.38 17.01 2.42
CA GLY A 88 50.83 16.88 2.24
C GLY A 88 51.38 17.08 0.83
N ALA A 89 51.92 18.27 0.57
CA ALA A 89 53.16 18.43 -0.18
C ALA A 89 53.91 19.60 0.47
N GLY A 90 54.99 19.25 1.16
CA GLY A 90 56.01 20.19 1.62
C GLY A 90 57.08 20.43 0.57
#